data_AF-Q9RC67-F1
#
_entry.id   AF-Q9RC67-F1
#
_cell.length_a   1.000
_cell.length_b   1.000
_cell.length_c   1.000
_cell.angle_alpha   90.00
_cell.angle_beta   90.00
_cell.angle_gamma   90.00
#
_symmetry.space_group_name_H-M   'P 1'
#
loop_
_entity.id
_entity.type
_entity.pdbx_description
1 polymer ?
#
loop_
_entity_poly.entity_id
_entity_poly.type
_entity_poly.pdbx_seq_one_letter_code
_entity_poly.pdbx_strand_id
1 'polypeptide(L)'
;MRVIVLLIMLSLWIMLRFFLKTKLQISKKNWSYKHERKEFAILFYVVIAVGALVPLIYPTVNFFLLFPFIGVLVNLLFSVEQWIYKRDSKRHLLYLFDAAHWLVFGMTAFLFFA
;
A
#
# COMPACT_ATOMS: atom_id res chain seq x y z
N MET A 1 -14.70 20.17 3.25
CA MET A 1 -14.31 19.48 4.50
C MET A 1 -13.77 18.07 4.26
N ARG A 2 -14.45 17.20 3.50
CA ARG A 2 -14.03 15.79 3.28
C ARG A 2 -12.62 15.62 2.68
N VAL A 3 -12.27 16.46 1.70
CA VAL A 3 -10.93 16.46 1.08
C VAL A 3 -9.82 16.86 2.07
N ILE A 4 -10.11 17.76 3.01
CA ILE A 4 -9.14 18.23 4.01
C ILE A 4 -8.73 17.07 4.93
N VAL A 5 -9.68 16.21 5.33
CA VAL A 5 -9.39 15.01 6.14
C VAL A 5 -8.42 14.08 5.42
N LEU A 6 -8.64 13.83 4.12
CA LEU A 6 -7.75 12.99 3.32
C LEU A 6 -6.34 13.59 3.20
N LEU A 7 -6.24 14.92 3.00
CA LEU A 7 -4.95 15.61 2.92
C LEU A 7 -4.18 15.57 4.25
N ILE A 8 -4.88 15.71 5.38
CA ILE A 8 -4.29 15.58 6.72
C ILE A 8 -3.76 14.16 6.91
N MET A 9 -4.55 13.14 6.57
CA MET A 9 -4.11 11.74 6.67
C MET A 9 -2.88 11.44 5.82
N LEU A 10 -2.85 11.94 4.58
CA LEU A 10 -1.71 11.80 3.69
C LEU A 10 -0.46 12.48 4.26
N SER A 11 -0.61 13.69 4.81
CA SER A 11 0.49 14.45 5.41
C SER A 11 1.06 13.73 6.64
N LEU A 12 0.18 13.26 7.54
CA LEU A 12 0.58 12.48 8.72
C LEU A 12 1.33 11.20 8.32
N TRP A 13 0.89 10.53 7.26
CA TRP A 13 1.59 9.35 6.76
C TRP A 13 2.97 9.65 6.21
N ILE A 14 3.13 10.72 5.42
CA ILE A 14 4.46 11.11 4.91
C ILE A 14 5.42 11.37 6.08
N MET A 15 4.96 12.10 7.10
CA MET A 15 5.76 12.36 8.31
C MET A 15 6.12 11.06 9.04
N LEU A 16 5.14 10.17 9.25
CA LEU A 16 5.34 8.92 9.97
C LEU A 16 6.25 7.96 9.21
N ARG A 17 6.13 7.90 7.88
CA ARG A 17 7.01 7.11 7.01
C ARG A 17 8.44 7.61 7.08
N PHE A 18 8.66 8.92 7.08
CA PHE A 18 9.98 9.51 7.25
C PHE A 18 10.59 9.17 8.62
N PHE A 19 9.78 9.27 9.68
CA PHE A 19 10.17 8.91 11.04
C PHE A 19 10.54 7.43 11.16
N LEU A 20 9.70 6.53 10.65
CA LEU A 20 9.94 5.08 10.68
C LEU A 20 11.20 4.70 9.89
N LYS A 21 11.40 5.28 8.71
CA LYS A 21 12.61 5.02 7.91
C LYS A 21 13.87 5.38 8.67
N THR A 22 13.84 6.50 9.39
CA THR A 22 14.96 6.98 10.21
C THR A 22 15.19 6.07 11.42
N LYS A 23 14.11 5.74 12.15
CA LYS A 23 14.17 4.91 13.36
C LYS A 23 14.59 3.46 13.07
N LEU A 24 14.17 2.90 11.94
CA LEU A 24 14.47 1.53 11.55
C LEU A 24 15.83 1.39 10.83
N GLN A 25 16.57 2.48 10.63
CA GLN A 25 17.85 2.51 9.90
C GLN A 25 17.78 1.80 8.53
N ILE A 26 16.65 1.94 7.84
CA ILE A 26 16.44 1.25 6.56
C ILE A 26 17.40 1.83 5.53
N SER A 27 18.29 0.97 5.01
CA SER A 27 19.27 1.32 3.98
C SER A 27 18.64 2.13 2.84
N LYS A 28 19.30 3.25 2.48
CA LYS A 28 18.97 4.13 1.34
C LYS A 28 19.00 3.41 -0.02
N LYS A 29 19.44 2.14 -0.09
CA LYS A 29 19.64 1.39 -1.33
C LYS A 29 18.48 1.59 -2.29
N ASN A 30 18.83 2.05 -3.49
CA ASN A 30 17.96 2.54 -4.56
C ASN A 30 16.58 1.88 -4.55
N TRP A 31 15.56 2.72 -4.59
CA TRP A 31 14.15 2.38 -4.64
C TRP A 31 13.77 1.77 -6.00
N SER A 32 14.61 0.87 -6.52
CA SER A 32 14.25 0.00 -7.62
C SER A 32 13.41 -1.11 -7.00
N TYR A 33 12.10 -1.01 -7.19
CA TYR A 33 11.16 -2.08 -6.92
C TYR A 33 11.54 -3.27 -7.80
N LYS A 34 12.23 -4.23 -7.20
CA LYS A 34 12.60 -5.47 -7.84
C LYS A 34 12.04 -6.59 -6.97
N HIS A 35 11.10 -7.34 -7.54
CA HIS A 35 10.66 -8.59 -6.93
C HIS A 35 11.86 -9.53 -6.79
N GLU A 36 11.97 -10.18 -5.64
CA GLU A 36 12.99 -11.20 -5.42
C GLU A 36 12.66 -12.46 -6.21
N ARG A 37 11.36 -12.71 -6.43
CA ARG A 37 10.83 -13.92 -7.08
C ARG A 37 9.75 -13.59 -8.10
N LYS A 38 9.73 -14.36 -9.20
CA LYS A 38 8.77 -14.15 -10.31
C LYS A 38 7.33 -14.42 -9.87
N GLU A 39 7.13 -15.35 -8.96
CA GLU A 39 5.82 -15.75 -8.44
C GLU A 39 5.14 -14.57 -7.70
N PHE A 40 5.90 -13.82 -6.89
CA PHE A 40 5.39 -12.61 -6.25
C PHE A 40 5.11 -11.48 -7.25
N ALA A 41 5.91 -11.36 -8.30
CA ALA A 41 5.63 -10.42 -9.39
C ALA A 41 4.30 -10.75 -10.09
N ILE A 42 4.08 -12.02 -10.42
CA ILE A 42 2.83 -12.48 -11.03
C ILE A 42 1.65 -12.17 -10.12
N LEU A 43 1.72 -12.54 -8.84
CA LEU A 43 0.66 -12.24 -7.87
C LEU A 43 0.38 -10.73 -7.76
N PHE A 44 1.42 -9.90 -7.70
CA PHE A 44 1.28 -8.45 -7.68
C PHE A 44 0.54 -7.92 -8.90
N TYR A 45 0.93 -8.33 -10.12
CA TYR A 45 0.27 -7.87 -11.34
C TYR A 45 -1.16 -8.41 -11.45
N VAL A 46 -1.42 -9.64 -10.99
CA VAL A 46 -2.77 -10.21 -10.94
C VAL A 46 -3.68 -9.39 -10.03
N VAL A 47 -3.23 -9.02 -8.82
CA VAL A 47 -4.02 -8.18 -7.91
C VAL A 47 -4.35 -6.82 -8.52
N ILE A 48 -3.37 -6.17 -9.16
CA ILE A 48 -3.59 -4.88 -9.82
C ILE A 48 -4.56 -5.04 -11.00
N ALA A 49 -4.36 -6.05 -11.84
CA ALA A 49 -5.21 -6.29 -13.01
C ALA A 49 -6.66 -6.57 -12.58
N VAL A 50 -6.86 -7.49 -11.64
CA VAL A 50 -8.20 -7.79 -11.10
C VAL A 50 -8.83 -6.53 -10.52
N GLY A 51 -8.11 -5.79 -9.67
CA GLY A 51 -8.63 -4.55 -9.09
C GLY A 51 -8.99 -3.47 -10.11
N ALA A 52 -8.21 -3.34 -11.20
CA ALA A 52 -8.49 -2.41 -12.28
C ALA A 52 -9.66 -2.85 -13.18
N LEU A 53 -9.93 -4.15 -13.27
CA LEU A 53 -11.05 -4.70 -14.04
C LEU A 53 -12.39 -4.63 -13.28
N VAL A 54 -12.39 -4.57 -11.94
CA VAL A 54 -13.63 -4.52 -11.14
C VAL A 54 -14.58 -3.39 -11.59
N PRO A 55 -14.15 -2.13 -11.78
CA PRO A 55 -15.04 -1.07 -12.24
C PRO A 55 -15.59 -1.26 -13.66
N LEU A 56 -14.90 -2.05 -14.50
CA LEU A 56 -15.39 -2.35 -15.85
C LEU A 56 -16.52 -3.38 -15.82
N ILE A 57 -16.45 -4.34 -14.89
CA ILE A 57 -17.48 -5.38 -14.69
C ILE A 57 -18.65 -4.84 -13.86
N TYR A 58 -18.35 -4.01 -12.87
CA TYR A 58 -19.32 -3.38 -11.96
C TYR A 58 -19.18 -1.86 -12.04
N PRO A 59 -19.85 -1.19 -13.01
CA PRO A 59 -19.74 0.25 -13.22
C PRO A 59 -20.18 1.11 -12.02
N THR A 60 -20.94 0.51 -11.09
CA THR A 60 -21.36 1.13 -9.84
C THR A 60 -20.24 1.23 -8.80
N VAL A 61 -19.15 0.47 -8.96
CA VAL A 61 -18.00 0.50 -8.05
C VAL A 61 -17.13 1.70 -8.38
N ASN A 62 -17.01 2.62 -7.42
CA ASN A 62 -16.12 3.75 -7.54
C ASN A 62 -14.66 3.30 -7.38
N PHE A 63 -13.87 3.39 -8.46
CA PHE A 63 -12.44 3.04 -8.42
C PHE A 63 -11.66 3.81 -7.35
N PHE A 64 -12.03 5.05 -7.04
CA PHE A 64 -11.42 5.84 -5.97
C PHE A 64 -11.57 5.18 -4.59
N LEU A 65 -12.72 4.53 -4.33
CA LEU A 65 -12.96 3.81 -3.08
C LEU A 65 -12.27 2.45 -3.05
N LEU A 66 -12.13 1.80 -4.21
CA LEU A 66 -11.46 0.50 -4.35
C LEU A 66 -9.93 0.61 -4.25
N PHE A 67 -9.36 1.68 -4.80
CA PHE A 67 -7.91 1.86 -4.94
C PHE A 67 -7.12 1.71 -3.63
N PRO A 68 -7.56 2.26 -2.48
CA PRO A 68 -6.87 2.04 -1.22
C PRO A 68 -6.76 0.57 -0.82
N PHE A 69 -7.80 -0.24 -1.06
CA PHE A 69 -7.78 -1.67 -0.74
C PHE A 69 -6.85 -2.47 -1.65
N ILE A 70 -6.73 -2.07 -2.92
CA ILE A 70 -5.67 -2.61 -3.80
C ILE A 70 -4.30 -2.29 -3.21
N GLY A 71 -4.11 -1.04 -2.74
CA GLY A 71 -2.91 -0.62 -2.02
C GLY A 71 -2.59 -1.48 -0.79
N VAL A 72 -3.60 -1.85 0.01
CA VAL A 72 -3.44 -2.77 1.15
C VAL A 72 -2.89 -4.11 0.68
N LEU A 73 -3.53 -4.75 -0.29
CA LEU A 73 -3.15 -6.08 -0.77
C LEU A 73 -1.73 -6.09 -1.35
N VAL A 74 -1.41 -5.09 -2.16
CA VAL A 74 -0.07 -4.92 -2.74
C VAL A 74 1.00 -4.78 -1.65
N ASN A 75 0.76 -3.93 -0.65
CA ASN A 75 1.73 -3.73 0.42
C ASN A 75 1.86 -4.95 1.34
N LEU A 76 0.78 -5.71 1.55
CA LEU A 76 0.86 -6.98 2.26
C LEU A 76 1.69 -8.01 1.51
N LEU A 77 1.49 -8.15 0.19
CA LEU A 77 2.31 -9.04 -0.65
C LEU A 77 3.80 -8.67 -0.57
N PHE A 78 4.13 -7.37 -0.65
CA PHE A 78 5.51 -6.91 -0.49
C PHE A 78 6.05 -7.12 0.92
N SER A 79 5.24 -6.92 1.94
CA SER A 79 5.65 -7.17 3.33
C SER A 79 6.02 -8.64 3.52
N VAL A 80 5.19 -9.55 3.01
CA VAL A 80 5.45 -10.99 3.04
C VAL A 80 6.70 -11.36 2.23
N GLU A 81 6.84 -10.87 1.00
CA GLU A 81 8.02 -11.13 0.16
C GLU A 81 9.31 -10.68 0.87
N GLN A 82 9.32 -9.46 1.40
CA GLN A 82 10.49 -8.93 2.10
C GLN A 82 10.75 -9.62 3.44
N TRP A 83 9.72 -10.13 4.11
CA TRP A 83 9.89 -10.89 5.34
C TRP A 83 10.54 -12.25 5.08
N ILE A 84 10.14 -12.93 3.99
CA ILE A 84 10.68 -14.22 3.59
C ILE A 84 12.13 -14.09 3.09
N TYR A 85 12.40 -13.14 2.19
CA TYR A 85 13.69 -13.08 1.48
C TYR A 85 14.69 -12.05 2.03
N LYS A 86 14.23 -11.03 2.76
CA LYS A 86 15.08 -9.90 3.20
C LYS A 86 14.73 -9.44 4.62
N ARG A 87 14.53 -10.39 5.54
CA ARG A 87 14.11 -10.13 6.93
C ARG A 87 14.97 -9.07 7.63
N ASP A 88 16.30 -9.16 7.46
CA ASP A 88 17.27 -8.28 8.12
C ASP A 88 17.15 -6.82 7.67
N SER A 89 16.60 -6.57 6.48
CA SER A 89 16.41 -5.21 5.96
C SER A 89 15.32 -4.42 6.70
N LYS A 90 14.48 -5.10 7.50
CA LYS A 90 13.30 -4.54 8.19
C LYS A 90 12.29 -3.84 7.25
N ARG A 91 12.46 -3.93 5.92
CA ARG A 91 11.57 -3.32 4.92
C ARG A 91 10.16 -3.86 4.99
N HIS A 92 10.00 -5.13 5.38
CA HIS A 92 8.70 -5.75 5.59
C HIS A 92 7.84 -4.98 6.61
N LEU A 93 8.44 -4.39 7.65
CA LEU A 93 7.72 -3.56 8.63
C LEU A 93 7.21 -2.26 8.02
N LEU A 94 7.99 -1.65 7.12
CA LEU A 94 7.57 -0.45 6.41
C LEU A 94 6.38 -0.75 5.49
N TYR A 95 6.44 -1.84 4.73
CA TYR A 95 5.32 -2.26 3.89
C TYR A 95 4.09 -2.65 4.70
N LEU A 96 4.26 -3.29 5.85
CA LEU A 96 3.15 -3.59 6.76
C LEU A 96 2.49 -2.30 7.29
N PHE A 97 3.32 -1.31 7.63
CA PHE A 97 2.83 -0.01 8.07
C PHE A 97 2.11 0.75 6.95
N ASP A 98 2.66 0.72 5.74
CA ASP A 98 2.04 1.29 4.55
C ASP A 98 0.68 0.59 4.28
N ALA A 99 0.59 -0.74 4.40
CA ALA A 99 -0.67 -1.47 4.28
C ALA A 99 -1.70 -1.03 5.33
N ALA A 100 -1.30 -0.90 6.60
CA ALA A 100 -2.19 -0.42 7.65
C ALA A 100 -2.69 1.00 7.37
N HIS A 101 -1.81 1.89 6.88
CA HIS A 101 -2.21 3.24 6.49
C HIS A 101 -3.21 3.24 5.33
N TRP A 102 -2.95 2.46 4.27
CA TRP A 102 -3.88 2.32 3.14
C TRP A 102 -5.24 1.79 3.57
N LEU A 103 -5.28 0.90 4.57
CA LEU A 103 -6.54 0.38 5.10
C LEU A 103 -7.33 1.48 5.82
N VAL A 104 -6.68 2.25 6.70
CA VAL A 104 -7.32 3.37 7.38
C VAL A 104 -7.76 4.43 6.36
N PHE A 105 -6.94 4.72 5.35
CA PHE A 105 -7.29 5.64 4.26
C PHE A 105 -8.52 5.15 3.47
N GLY A 106 -8.58 3.86 3.14
CA GLY A 106 -9.72 3.24 2.46
C GLY A 106 -11.00 3.27 3.29
N MET A 107 -10.91 2.94 4.58
CA MET A 107 -12.04 3.02 5.51
C MET A 107 -12.56 4.45 5.64
N THR A 108 -11.68 5.43 5.79
CA THR A 108 -12.08 6.85 5.83
C THR A 108 -12.69 7.28 4.49
N ALA A 109 -12.08 6.95 3.36
CA ALA A 109 -12.65 7.28 2.05
C ALA A 109 -14.05 6.67 1.89
N PHE A 110 -14.24 5.42 2.30
CA PHE A 110 -15.55 4.76 2.29
C PHE A 110 -16.57 5.49 3.18
N LEU A 111 -16.23 5.81 4.43
CA LEU A 111 -17.14 6.49 5.35
C LEU A 111 -17.58 7.89 4.88
N PHE A 112 -16.75 8.59 4.11
CA PHE A 112 -17.02 9.96 3.68
C PHE A 112 -17.50 10.08 2.22
N PHE A 113 -17.30 9.07 1.37
CA PHE A 113 -17.56 9.15 -0.07
C PHE A 113 -18.34 7.97 -0.66
N ALA A 114 -18.65 6.93 0.13
CA ALA A 114 -19.69 5.96 -0.22
C ALA A 114 -21.08 6.56 0.02
#